data_AF-A0A1G0P0M3-F1
#
_entry.id   AF-A0A1G0P0M3-F1
#
_cell.length_a   1.000
_cell.length_b   1.000
_cell.length_c   1.000
_cell.angle_alpha   90.00
_cell.angle_beta   90.00
_cell.angle_gamma   90.00
#
_symmetry.space_group_name_H-M   'P 1'
#
loop_
_entity.id
_entity.type
_entity.pdbx_description
1 polymer ?
#
loop_
_entity_poly.entity_id
_entity_poly.type
_entity_poly.pdbx_seq_one_letter_code
_entity_poly.pdbx_strand_id
1 'polypeptide(L)' 'MKKEKVIEVAEELPQEFELEELIEKLIFIEKVEKGLKQLDEKKTLPHEEAKKKIEEWQK' A
#
# COMPACT_ATOMS: atom_id res chain seq x y z
N MET A 1 2.69 7.51 7.34
CA MET A 1 2.78 8.62 6.37
C MET A 1 3.26 9.91 7.03
N LYS A 2 4.27 10.55 6.43
CA LYS A 2 4.77 11.88 6.84
C LYS A 2 4.31 12.94 5.84
N LYS A 3 4.24 14.20 6.26
CA LYS A 3 3.80 15.32 5.41
C LYS A 3 4.68 15.47 4.16
N GLU A 4 5.98 15.32 4.32
CA GLU A 4 6.97 15.43 3.24
C GLU A 4 6.69 14.40 2.14
N LYS A 5 6.26 13.19 2.54
CA LYS A 5 5.94 12.15 1.57
C LYS A 5 4.70 12.49 0.73
N VAL A 6 3.73 13.18 1.30
CA VAL A 6 2.55 13.66 0.57
C VAL A 6 2.95 14.70 -0.47
N ILE A 7 3.87 15.60 -0.10
CA ILE A 7 4.40 16.64 -1.00
C ILE A 7 5.16 15.99 -2.16
N GLU A 8 6.08 15.07 -1.89
CA GLU A 8 6.81 14.31 -2.93
C GLU A 8 5.85 13.63 -3.92
N VAL A 9 4.80 12.97 -3.40
CA VAL A 9 3.84 12.27 -4.25
C VAL A 9 3.04 13.23 -5.13
N ALA A 10 2.69 14.41 -4.61
CA ALA A 10 2.01 15.44 -5.36
C ALA A 10 2.91 16.09 -6.42
N GLU A 11 4.22 16.23 -6.16
CA GLU A 11 5.20 16.73 -7.13
C GLU A 11 5.42 15.79 -8.32
N GLU A 12 5.15 14.49 -8.16
CA GLU A 12 5.21 13.50 -9.23
C GLU A 12 3.95 13.46 -10.12
N LEU A 13 2.87 14.12 -9.72
CA LEU A 13 1.63 14.18 -10.51
C LEU A 13 1.71 15.27 -11.58
N PRO A 14 0.95 15.13 -12.68
CA PRO A 14 0.86 16.19 -13.68
C PRO A 14 0.29 17.48 -13.08
N GLN A 15 0.47 18.60 -13.79
CA GLN A 15 0.00 19.93 -13.36
C GLN A 15 -1.52 19.97 -13.07
N GLU A 16 -2.30 19.16 -13.76
CA GLU A 16 -3.72 18.94 -13.55
C GLU A 16 -3.96 17.44 -13.38
N PHE A 17 -4.61 17.05 -12.29
CA PHE A 17 -4.96 15.67 -11.95
C PHE A 17 -6.28 15.64 -11.19
N GLU A 18 -6.93 14.48 -11.14
CA GLU A 18 -8.12 14.29 -10.32
C GLU A 18 -7.73 13.98 -8.87
N LEU A 19 -8.46 14.55 -7.90
CA LEU A 19 -8.21 14.30 -6.48
C LEU A 19 -8.16 12.80 -6.12
N GLU A 20 -9.01 11.99 -6.77
CA GLU A 20 -9.03 10.54 -6.57
C GLU A 20 -7.68 9.90 -6.88
N GLU A 21 -6.99 10.33 -7.95
CA GLU A 21 -5.69 9.78 -8.34
C GLU A 21 -4.63 10.00 -7.25
N LEU A 22 -4.61 11.19 -6.63
CA LEU A 22 -3.73 11.47 -5.50
C LEU A 22 -4.08 10.59 -4.30
N ILE A 23 -5.37 10.44 -3.98
CA ILE A 23 -5.82 9.63 -2.84
C ILE A 23 -5.43 8.17 -3.05
N GLU A 24 -5.69 7.60 -4.22
CA GLU A 24 -5.34 6.22 -4.57
C GLU A 24 -3.83 5.97 -4.42
N LYS A 25 -3.00 6.88 -4.96
CA LYS A 25 -1.54 6.77 -4.88
C LYS A 25 -1.04 6.82 -3.43
N LEU A 26 -1.60 7.71 -2.60
CA LEU A 26 -1.26 7.78 -1.17
C LEU A 26 -1.69 6.53 -0.39
N ILE A 27 -2.90 6.01 -0.65
CA ILE A 27 -3.39 4.76 -0.04
C ILE A 27 -2.48 3.59 -0.41
N PHE A 28 -2.05 3.51 -1.66
CA PHE A 28 -1.15 2.46 -2.12
C PHE A 28 0.18 2.51 -1.36
N ILE A 29 0.81 3.69 -1.28
CA ILE A 29 2.07 3.89 -0.56
C ILE A 29 1.92 3.51 0.92
N GLU A 30 0.84 3.95 1.58
CA GLU A 30 0.58 3.60 2.98
C GLU A 30 0.46 2.08 3.18
N LYS A 31 -0.24 1.37 2.29
CA LYS A 31 -0.36 -0.09 2.34
C LYS A 31 0.99 -0.78 2.17
N VAL A 32 1.84 -0.30 1.26
CA VAL A 32 3.19 -0.84 1.04
C VAL A 32 4.07 -0.61 2.26
N GLU A 33 4.12 0.61 2.80
CA GLU A 33 4.88 0.93 4.02
C GLU A 33 4.45 0.04 5.20
N LYS A 34 3.14 -0.16 5.34
CA LYS A 34 2.60 -1.05 6.37
C LYS A 34 3.04 -2.50 6.16
N GLY A 35 3.04 -3.00 4.92
CA GLY A 35 3.51 -4.34 4.59
C GLY A 35 5.00 -4.53 4.90
N LEU A 36 5.83 -3.53 4.58
CA LEU A 36 7.26 -3.54 4.92
C LEU A 36 7.48 -3.56 6.44
N LYS A 37 6.74 -2.75 7.20
CA LYS A 37 6.81 -2.77 8.65
C LYS A 37 6.39 -4.13 9.23
N GLN A 38 5.37 -4.76 8.66
CA GLN A 38 4.95 -6.11 9.08
C GLN A 38 6.04 -7.15 8.80
N LEU A 39 6.77 -7.02 7.68
CA LEU A 39 7.92 -7.86 7.37
C LEU A 39 9.03 -7.72 8.43
N ASP A 40 9.39 -6.49 8.79
CA ASP A 40 10.40 -6.21 9.83
C ASP A 40 9.99 -6.79 11.20
N GLU A 41 8.70 -6.72 11.52
CA GLU A 41 8.11 -7.30 12.74
C GLU A 41 7.91 -8.82 12.66
N LYS A 42 8.37 -9.49 11.59
CA LYS A 42 8.17 -10.92 11.31
C LYS A 42 6.70 -11.35 11.31
N LYS A 43 5.78 -10.43 11.01
CA LYS A 43 4.33 -10.67 10.85
C LYS A 43 4.01 -11.15 9.44
N THR A 44 4.76 -12.14 8.97
CA THR A 44 4.57 -12.80 7.67
C THR A 44 3.95 -14.17 7.88
N LEU A 45 3.33 -14.71 6.84
CA LEU A 45 2.84 -16.07 6.83
C LEU A 45 3.57 -16.92 5.77
N PRO A 46 3.74 -18.23 5.99
CA PRO A 46 4.25 -19.14 4.97
C PRO A 46 3.39 -19.13 3.70
N HIS A 47 4.02 -19.39 2.56
CA HIS A 47 3.35 -19.42 1.25
C HIS A 47 2.13 -20.35 1.21
N GLU A 48 2.23 -21.53 1.82
CA GLU A 48 1.14 -22.50 1.85
C GLU A 48 -0.06 -22.03 2.68
N GLU A 49 0.16 -21.24 3.74
CA GLU A 49 -0.93 -20.59 4.48
C GLU A 49 -1.57 -19.46 3.69
N ALA A 50 -0.79 -18.76 2.86
CA ALA A 50 -1.30 -17.68 2.01
C ALA A 50 -2.27 -18.22 0.96
N LYS A 51 -1.90 -19.34 0.32
CA LYS A 51 -2.76 -20.04 -0.64
C LYS A 51 -4.11 -20.41 -0.03
N LYS A 52 -4.10 -21.03 1.16
CA LYS A 52 -5.34 -21.43 1.86
C LYS A 52 -6.25 -20.24 2.14
N LYS A 53 -5.69 -19.10 2.60
CA LYS A 53 -6.49 -17.89 2.83
C LYS A 53 -7.11 -17.32 1.55
N ILE A 54 -6.39 -17.37 0.43
CA ILE A 54 -6.89 -16.89 -0.85
C ILE A 54 -8.03 -17.79 -1.36
N GLU A 55 -7.91 -19.11 -1.19
CA GLU A 55 -8.97 -20.06 -1.55
C GLU A 55 -10.28 -19.81 -0.75
N GLU A 56 -10.18 -19.37 0.50
CA GLU A 56 -11.35 -19.00 1.32
C GLU A 56 -12.07 -17.74 0.84
N TRP A 57 -11.39 -16.83 0.14
CA TRP A 57 -12.00 -15.62 -0.42
C TRP A 57 -12.77 -15.85 -1.72
N GLN A 58 -12.55 -17.00 -2.36
CA GLN A 58 -13.20 -17.39 -3.61
C GLN A 58 -14.49 -18.20 -3.39
N LYS A 59 -14.86 -18.43 -2.12
CA LYS A 59 -16.14 -19.07 -1.72
C LYS A 59 -17.18 -18.01 -1.39
#